data_AF-X0UN02-F1
#
_entry.id   AF-X0UN02-F1
#
_cell.length_a   1.000
_cell.length_b   1.000
_cell.length_c   1.000
_cell.angle_alpha   90.00
_cell.angle_beta   90.00
_cell.angle_gamma   90.00
#
_symmetry.space_group_name_H-M   'P 1'
#
loop_
_entity.id
_entity.type
_entity.pdbx_description
1 polymer ?
#
loop_
_entity_poly.entity_id
_entity_poly.type
_entity_poly.pdbx_seq_one_letter_code
_entity_poly.pdbx_strand_id
1 'polypeptide(L)' 'TKGILVTTSNYGPDAYEFAKGKPITLLDGSNLLHLLAKHGHKAKIDPKEAKRILAPEDAQS' A
#
# COMPACT_ATOMS: atom_id res chain seq x y z
N THR A 1 -4.58 -22.53 -5.58
CA THR A 1 -4.35 -21.11 -5.95
C THR A 1 -3.77 -20.37 -4.75
N LYS A 2 -2.77 -19.49 -4.93
CA LYS A 2 -2.21 -18.68 -3.83
C LYS A 2 -2.99 -17.36 -3.75
N GLY A 3 -3.46 -16.98 -2.55
CA GLY A 3 -4.11 -15.69 -2.33
C GLY A 3 -3.09 -14.56 -2.21
N ILE A 4 -3.48 -13.33 -2.54
CA ILE A 4 -2.64 -12.14 -2.36
C ILE A 4 -3.42 -11.13 -1.53
N LEU A 5 -2.80 -10.66 -0.46
CA LEU A 5 -3.31 -9.56 0.36
C LEU A 5 -2.47 -8.32 0.08
N VAL A 6 -3.14 -7.22 -0.27
CA VAL A 6 -2.49 -5.97 -0.69
C VAL A 6 -2.88 -4.85 0.27
N THR A 7 -1.92 -4.01 0.64
CA THR A 7 -2.14 -2.77 1.40
C THR A 7 -1.25 -1.65 0.87
N THR A 8 -1.71 -0.41 1.01
CA THR A 8 -0.89 0.79 0.74
C THR A 8 0.03 1.16 1.91
N SER A 9 -0.12 0.48 3.05
CA SER A 9 0.68 0.67 4.27
C SER A 9 1.66 -0.50 4.46
N ASN A 10 2.29 -0.62 5.63
CA ASN A 10 3.08 -1.80 6.00
C ASN A 10 2.25 -2.81 6.81
N TYR A 11 2.67 -4.08 6.77
CA TYR A 11 2.19 -5.12 7.68
C TYR A 11 3.01 -5.13 8.97
N GLY A 12 2.35 -5.40 10.09
CA GLY A 12 3.02 -5.67 11.37
C GLY A 12 3.54 -7.12 11.45
N PRO A 13 4.38 -7.45 12.46
CA PRO A 13 4.94 -8.79 12.66
C PRO A 13 3.89 -9.90 12.70
N ASP A 14 2.76 -9.66 13.35
CA ASP A 14 1.67 -10.63 13.50
C ASP A 14 1.07 -11.06 12.15
N ALA A 15 1.01 -10.14 11.19
CA ALA A 15 0.52 -10.46 9.85
C ALA A 15 1.50 -11.37 9.10
N TYR A 16 2.81 -11.14 9.25
CA TYR A 16 3.84 -12.00 8.66
C TYR A 16 3.82 -13.40 9.30
N GLU A 17 3.68 -13.49 10.62
CA GLU A 17 3.54 -14.79 11.30
C GLU A 17 2.24 -15.49 10.90
N PHE A 18 1.13 -14.76 10.73
CA PHE A 18 -0.12 -15.33 10.21
C PHE A 18 0.06 -15.92 8.81
N ALA A 19 0.76 -15.23 7.91
CA ALA A 19 0.97 -15.68 6.53
C ALA A 19 1.93 -16.87 6.43
N LYS A 20 2.78 -17.09 7.44
CA LYS A 20 3.78 -18.15 7.47
C LYS A 20 3.14 -19.54 7.33
N GLY A 21 3.60 -20.29 6.34
CA GLY A 21 3.07 -21.63 6.05
C GLY A 21 1.68 -21.67 5.40
N LYS A 22 1.04 -20.52 5.17
CA LYS A 22 -0.23 -20.43 4.43
C LYS A 22 0.03 -20.12 2.95
N PRO A 23 -0.85 -20.53 2.02
CA PRO A 23 -0.74 -20.17 0.60
C PRO A 23 -1.23 -18.73 0.34
N ILE A 24 -0.72 -17.77 1.11
CA ILE A 24 -1.08 -16.34 1.04
C ILE A 24 0.21 -15.53 0.95
N THR A 25 0.23 -14.55 0.04
CA THR A 25 1.33 -13.60 -0.11
C THR A 25 0.90 -12.22 0.38
N LEU A 26 1.74 -11.58 1.18
CA LEU A 26 1.54 -10.20 1.64
C LEU A 26 2.29 -9.25 0.71
N LEU A 27 1.61 -8.22 0.23
CA LEU A 27 2.16 -7.19 -0.63
C LEU A 27 1.87 -5.83 0.00
N ASP A 28 2.92 -5.18 0.50
CA ASP A 28 2.82 -3.89 1.18
C ASP A 28 3.05 -2.71 0.24
N GLY A 29 2.91 -1.49 0.76
CA GLY A 29 3.03 -0.27 -0.05
C GLY A 29 4.39 -0.13 -0.75
N SER A 30 5.48 -0.52 -0.09
CA SER A 30 6.83 -0.49 -0.67
C SER A 30 6.96 -1.47 -1.84
N ASN A 31 6.47 -2.70 -1.67
CA ASN A 31 6.45 -3.71 -2.74
C ASN A 31 5.55 -3.28 -3.91
N LEU A 32 4.40 -2.67 -3.62
CA LEU A 32 3.49 -2.16 -4.64
C LEU A 32 4.15 -1.07 -5.49
N LEU A 33 4.79 -0.09 -4.85
CA LEU A 33 5.53 0.96 -5.56
C LEU A 33 6.65 0.39 -6.42
N HIS A 34 7.41 -0.57 -5.89
CA HIS A 34 8.46 -1.24 -6.64
C HIS A 34 7.91 -1.94 -7.89
N LEU A 35 6.78 -2.65 -7.78
CA LEU A 35 6.13 -3.31 -8.90
C LEU A 35 5.60 -2.30 -9.93
N LEU A 36 4.96 -1.23 -9.49
CA LEU A 36 4.46 -0.17 -10.38
C LEU A 36 5.62 0.47 -11.17
N ALA A 37 6.72 0.78 -10.48
CA ALA A 37 7.92 1.33 -11.11
C ALA A 37 8.51 0.37 -12.16
N LYS A 38 8.55 -0.94 -11.88
CA LYS A 38 9.02 -1.96 -12.81
C LYS A 38 8.17 -2.04 -14.10
N HIS A 39 6.89 -1.72 -14.01
CA HIS A 39 5.96 -1.71 -15.15
C HIS A 39 5.80 -0.32 -15.79
N GLY A 40 6.66 0.65 -15.43
CA GLY A 40 6.65 1.99 -16.02
C GLY A 40 5.63 2.96 -15.41
N HIS A 41 4.92 2.56 -14.35
CA HIS A 41 3.98 3.42 -13.63
C HIS A 41 4.71 4.19 -12.54
N LYS A 42 4.75 5.52 -12.67
CA LYS A 42 5.23 6.42 -11.61
C LYS A 42 4.13 6.62 -10.58
N ALA A 43 4.24 5.92 -9.45
CA ALA A 43 3.38 6.10 -8.29
C ALA A 43 4.19 6.58 -7.09
N LYS A 44 3.53 7.29 -6.17
CA LYS A 44 4.13 7.80 -4.94
C LYS A 44 3.14 7.56 -3.81
N ILE A 45 3.63 7.07 -2.67
CA ILE A 45 2.84 7.01 -1.43
C ILE A 45 3.23 8.23 -0.60
N ASP A 46 2.38 9.25 -0.57
CA ASP A 46 2.56 10.45 0.24
C ASP A 46 1.29 10.72 1.06
N PRO A 47 1.29 10.35 2.36
CA PRO A 47 0.14 10.57 3.23
C PRO A 47 -0.22 12.05 3.43
N LYS A 48 0.75 12.97 3.35
CA LYS A 48 0.48 14.40 3.48
C LYS A 48 -0.23 14.92 2.24
N GLU A 49 0.23 14.48 1.07
CA GLU A 49 -0.40 14.80 -0.21
C GLU A 49 -1.81 14.19 -0.31
N ALA A 50 -2.00 12.94 0.12
CA ALA A 50 -3.31 12.32 0.20
C ALA A 50 -4.27 13.12 1.10
N LYS A 51 -3.80 13.57 2.28
CA LYS A 51 -4.59 14.44 3.16
C LYS A 51 -4.94 15.79 2.53
N ARG A 52 -4.05 16.38 1.72
CA ARG A 52 -4.33 17.63 0.99
C ARG A 52 -5.38 17.45 -0.10
N ILE A 53 -5.31 16.35 -0.86
CA ILE A 53 -6.29 16.04 -1.91
C ILE A 53 -7.67 15.71 -1.32
N LEU A 54 -7.70 15.06 -0.15
CA LEU A 54 -8.93 14.68 0.54
C LEU A 54 -9.49 15.80 1.43
N ALA A 55 -8.75 16.90 1.65
CA ALA A 55 -9.27 18.03 2.39
C ALA A 55 -10.32 18.75 1.51
N PRO A 56 -11.54 18.98 2.01
CA PRO A 56 -12.57 19.69 1.25
C PRO A 56 -12.10 21.12 0.94
N GLU A 57 -12.37 21.61 -0.28
CA GLU A 57 -11.96 22.94 -0.76
C GLU A 57 -12.57 24.11 0.04
N ASP A 58 -13.53 23.86 0.93
CA ASP A 58 -14.29 24.89 1.65
C ASP A 58 -13.59 25.46 2.91
N ALA A 59 -12.38 25.01 3.25
CA ALA A 59 -11.65 25.53 4.42
C ALA A 59 -10.88 26.85 4.16
N GLN A 60 -11.04 27.43 2.98
CA GLN A 60 -10.49 28.73 2.60
C GLN A 60 -11.56 29.58 1.90
N SER A 61 -12.54 30.06 2.68
CA SER A 61 -13.43 31.17 2.31
C SER A 61 -13.63 32.07 3.51
#